data_AF-A0A6G3PGY6-F1
#
_entry.id   AF-A0A6G3PGY6-F1
#
_cell.length_a   1.000
_cell.length_b   1.000
_cell.length_c   1.000
_cell.angle_alpha   90.00
_cell.angle_beta   90.00
_cell.angle_gamma   90.00
#
_symmetry.space_group_name_H-M   'P 1'
#
loop_
_entity.id
_entity.type
_entity.pdbx_description
1 polymer ?
#
loop_
_entity_poly.entity_id
_entity_poly.type
_entity_poly.pdbx_seq_one_letter_code
_entity_poly.pdbx_strand_id
1 'polypeptide(L)'
;MLVAAAVCPCPPLLVPEVAAGAAPELDSARDACLDAVAVLAASRPDLLVVVGPGETLPGRDGAPSVGPFPPGTHGSFRGVGVDLDVTLGPVPEEAFTPG
;
A
#
# COMPACT_ATOMS: atom_id res chain seq x y z
N MET A 1 -17.24 7.95 11.24
CA MET A 1 -16.51 9.10 11.84
C MET A 1 -15.06 9.01 11.38
N LEU A 2 -14.42 10.12 11.03
CA LEU A 2 -12.97 10.14 10.77
C LEU A 2 -12.25 10.34 12.10
N VAL A 3 -11.43 9.37 12.52
CA VAL A 3 -10.78 9.36 13.84
C VAL A 3 -9.30 9.76 13.79
N ALA A 4 -8.64 9.56 12.65
CA ALA A 4 -7.26 9.96 12.39
C ALA A 4 -7.01 9.99 10.86
N ALA A 5 -5.95 10.68 10.44
CA ALA A 5 -5.50 10.73 9.06
C ALA A 5 -3.96 10.81 9.01
N ALA A 6 -3.37 10.17 8.00
CA ALA A 6 -1.95 10.25 7.71
C ALA A 6 -1.76 10.59 6.23
N VAL A 7 -0.72 11.36 5.91
CA VAL A 7 -0.34 11.68 4.53
C VAL A 7 1.10 11.24 4.34
N CYS A 8 1.30 10.35 3.38
CA CYS A 8 2.60 9.83 2.98
C CYS A 8 2.89 10.26 1.53
N PRO A 9 4.16 10.47 1.14
CA PRO A 9 4.51 10.70 -0.26
C PRO A 9 4.11 9.52 -1.13
N CYS A 10 4.04 9.74 -2.46
CA CYS A 10 3.63 8.72 -3.42
C CYS A 10 4.39 7.40 -3.15
N PRO A 11 3.69 6.26 -3.00
CA PRO A 11 4.24 5.05 -2.40
C PRO A 11 5.50 4.45 -3.03
N PRO A 12 5.79 4.53 -4.35
CA PRO A 12 6.94 3.81 -4.90
C PRO A 12 8.25 4.17 -4.18
N LEU A 13 8.45 5.42 -3.77
CA LEU A 13 9.68 5.83 -3.08
C LEU A 13 9.79 5.33 -1.62
N LEU A 14 8.68 4.90 -1.02
CA LEU A 14 8.67 4.29 0.31
C LEU A 14 9.06 2.81 0.29
N VAL A 15 9.26 2.23 -0.90
CA VAL A 15 9.70 0.85 -1.08
C VAL A 15 11.20 0.87 -1.34
N PRO A 16 12.04 0.32 -0.43
CA PRO A 16 13.49 0.36 -0.56
C PRO A 16 13.99 -0.17 -1.92
N GLU A 17 13.37 -1.23 -2.43
CA GLU A 17 13.71 -1.88 -3.70
C GLU A 17 13.50 -0.96 -4.91
N VAL A 18 12.58 0.00 -4.80
CA VAL A 18 12.30 0.99 -5.86
C VAL A 18 13.25 2.19 -5.76
N ALA A 19 13.71 2.53 -4.56
CA ALA A 19 14.61 3.68 -4.32
C ALA A 19 16.04 3.48 -4.86
N ALA A 20 16.38 2.27 -5.34
CA ALA A 20 17.69 1.92 -5.89
C ALA A 20 18.84 2.36 -4.96
N GLY A 21 19.93 2.91 -5.51
CA GLY A 21 21.09 3.37 -4.74
C GLY A 21 20.83 4.54 -3.80
N ALA A 22 19.63 5.15 -3.82
CA ALA A 22 19.24 6.25 -2.95
C ALA A 22 18.46 5.79 -1.70
N ALA A 23 18.41 4.48 -1.44
CA ALA A 23 17.64 3.95 -0.32
C ALA A 23 18.07 4.56 1.04
N PRO A 24 19.35 4.67 1.41
CA PRO A 24 19.74 5.25 2.70
C PRO A 24 19.25 6.70 2.89
N GLU A 25 19.26 7.49 1.81
CA GLU A 25 18.80 8.88 1.82
C GLU A 25 17.30 8.99 2.12
N LEU A 26 16.52 7.96 1.79
CA LEU A 26 15.08 7.89 2.00
C LEU A 26 14.68 7.22 3.33
N ASP A 27 15.63 6.73 4.14
CA ASP A 27 15.35 6.06 5.42
C ASP A 27 14.50 6.93 6.35
N SER A 28 14.91 8.19 6.55
CA SER A 28 14.18 9.14 7.40
C SER A 28 12.75 9.40 6.94
N ALA A 29 12.50 9.39 5.62
CA ALA A 29 11.16 9.57 5.07
C ALA A 29 10.30 8.32 5.30
N ARG A 30 10.87 7.12 5.20
CA ARG A 30 10.17 5.87 5.49
C ARG A 30 9.82 5.75 6.96
N ASP A 31 10.76 6.06 7.85
CA ASP A 31 10.54 6.05 9.29
C ASP A 31 9.40 7.01 9.68
N ALA A 32 9.42 8.23 9.15
CA ALA A 32 8.34 9.20 9.39
C ALA A 32 6.97 8.72 8.87
N CYS A 33 6.94 8.00 7.75
CA CYS A 33 5.70 7.43 7.22
C CYS A 33 5.21 6.26 8.07
N LEU A 34 6.11 5.39 8.55
CA LEU A 34 5.78 4.29 9.46
C LEU A 34 5.21 4.84 10.77
N ASP A 35 5.80 5.88 11.33
CA ASP A 35 5.30 6.56 12.53
C ASP A 35 3.88 7.13 12.31
N ALA A 36 3.65 7.80 11.19
CA ALA A 36 2.34 8.36 10.85
C ALA A 36 1.26 7.26 10.71
N VAL A 37 1.59 6.14 10.06
CA VAL A 37 0.70 4.98 9.93
C VAL A 37 0.48 4.29 11.27
N ALA A 38 1.50 4.23 12.14
CA ALA A 38 1.37 3.66 13.48
C ALA A 38 0.37 4.45 14.34
N VAL A 39 0.37 5.79 14.25
CA VAL A 39 -0.64 6.64 14.90
C VAL A 39 -2.04 6.36 14.36
N LEU A 40 -2.19 6.22 13.04
CA LEU A 40 -3.47 5.85 12.43
C LEU A 40 -3.97 4.49 12.94
N ALA A 41 -3.09 3.48 13.00
CA ALA A 41 -3.41 2.15 13.51
C ALA A 41 -3.77 2.17 15.01
N ALA A 42 -3.08 2.96 15.81
CA ALA A 42 -3.35 3.11 17.24
C ALA A 42 -4.75 3.69 17.54
N SER A 43 -5.33 4.46 16.59
CA SER A 43 -6.70 4.95 16.69
C SER A 43 -7.77 3.86 16.56
N ARG A 44 -7.38 2.63 16.16
CA ARG A 44 -8.26 1.47 15.95
C ARG A 44 -9.49 1.81 15.10
N PRO A 45 -9.29 2.30 13.86
CA PRO A 45 -10.41 2.62 12.99
C PRO A 45 -11.15 1.35 12.58
N ASP A 46 -12.49 1.41 12.53
CA ASP A 46 -13.31 0.31 11.99
C ASP A 46 -13.13 0.14 10.47
N LEU A 47 -12.72 1.21 9.78
CA LEU A 47 -12.49 1.25 8.33
C LEU A 47 -11.26 2.10 8.00
N LEU A 48 -10.34 1.53 7.24
CA LEU A 48 -9.22 2.24 6.63
C LEU A 48 -9.55 2.60 5.18
N VAL A 49 -9.49 3.89 4.85
CA VAL A 49 -9.67 4.38 3.48
C VAL A 49 -8.31 4.87 2.97
N VAL A 50 -7.85 4.30 1.85
CA VAL A 50 -6.61 4.71 1.18
C VAL A 50 -6.97 5.47 -0.08
N VAL A 51 -6.38 6.65 -0.26
CA VAL A 51 -6.58 7.49 -1.45
C VAL A 51 -5.23 7.65 -2.13
N GLY A 52 -5.18 7.31 -3.42
CA GLY A 52 -3.97 7.35 -4.21
C GLY A 52 -4.28 7.32 -5.70
N PRO A 53 -3.24 7.31 -6.55
CA PRO A 53 -3.42 7.13 -7.99
C PRO A 53 -4.11 5.78 -8.23
N GLY A 54 -5.28 5.84 -8.89
CA GLY A 54 -6.03 4.67 -9.29
C GLY A 54 -5.46 4.03 -10.55
N GLU A 55 -5.88 2.80 -10.81
CA GLU A 55 -5.53 2.09 -12.04
C GLU A 55 -6.41 2.59 -13.18
N THR A 56 -5.79 3.01 -14.29
CA THR A 56 -6.53 3.23 -15.55
C THR A 56 -6.78 1.87 -16.19
N LEU A 57 -7.92 1.25 -15.88
CA LEU A 57 -8.30 -0.01 -16.52
C LEU A 57 -8.61 0.22 -18.02
N PRO A 58 -8.09 -0.62 -18.94
CA PRO A 58 -8.43 -0.54 -20.36
C PRO A 58 -9.95 -0.63 -20.56
N GLY A 59 -10.54 0.31 -21.31
CA GLY A 59 -11.98 0.34 -21.57
C GLY A 59 -12.82 1.01 -20.46
N ARG A 60 -12.17 1.60 -19.45
CA ARG A 60 -12.79 2.51 -18.48
C ARG A 60 -12.12 3.87 -18.58
N ASP A 61 -12.41 4.60 -19.64
CA ASP A 61 -11.87 5.94 -19.89
C ASP A 61 -12.26 6.90 -18.75
N GLY A 62 -11.35 7.10 -17.81
CA GLY A 62 -11.42 8.13 -16.77
C GLY A 62 -12.28 7.83 -15.54
N ALA A 63 -12.83 6.62 -15.39
CA ALA A 63 -13.56 6.26 -14.16
C ALA A 63 -12.58 5.96 -13.01
N PRO A 64 -12.75 6.56 -11.81
CA PRO A 64 -11.87 6.27 -10.68
C PRO A 64 -11.98 4.78 -10.29
N SER A 65 -10.83 4.13 -10.07
CA SER A 65 -10.83 2.78 -9.48
C SER A 65 -11.19 2.91 -8.00
N VAL A 66 -12.35 2.37 -7.62
CA VAL A 66 -12.81 2.32 -6.23
C VAL A 66 -13.27 0.90 -5.97
N GLY A 67 -12.78 0.30 -4.89
CA GLY A 67 -13.14 -1.06 -4.51
C GLY A 67 -12.61 -1.44 -3.14
N PRO A 68 -13.15 -2.52 -2.55
CA PRO A 68 -12.61 -3.09 -1.32
C PRO A 68 -11.27 -3.80 -1.57
N PHE A 69 -10.37 -3.69 -0.60
CA PHE A 69 -9.09 -4.41 -0.56
C PHE A 69 -9.05 -5.26 0.72
N PRO A 70 -9.55 -6.51 0.71
CA PRO A 70 -9.53 -7.37 1.88
C PRO A 70 -8.10 -7.82 2.25
N PRO A 71 -7.87 -8.30 3.49
CA PRO A 71 -6.64 -9.01 3.83
C PRO A 71 -6.37 -10.16 2.86
N GLY A 72 -5.11 -10.35 2.48
CA GLY A 72 -4.70 -11.29 1.44
C GLY A 72 -4.72 -10.72 0.02
N THR A 73 -5.14 -9.46 -0.20
CA THR A 73 -5.10 -8.86 -1.54
C THR A 73 -3.67 -8.75 -2.05
N HIS A 74 -3.40 -9.31 -3.22
CA HIS A 74 -2.09 -9.27 -3.85
C HIS A 74 -1.89 -7.98 -4.66
N GLY A 75 -0.66 -7.47 -4.64
CA GLY A 75 -0.19 -6.36 -5.46
C GLY A 75 1.24 -6.61 -5.93
N SER A 76 1.73 -5.76 -6.82
CA SER A 76 3.09 -5.90 -7.37
C SER A 76 3.69 -4.56 -7.74
N PHE A 77 5.01 -4.42 -7.56
CA PHE A 77 5.79 -3.26 -8.00
C PHE A 77 6.36 -3.41 -9.42
N ARG A 78 5.97 -4.47 -10.16
CA ARG A 78 6.39 -4.69 -11.55
C ARG A 78 6.04 -3.50 -12.46
N GLY A 79 4.93 -2.81 -12.18
CA GLY A 79 4.52 -1.60 -12.92
C GLY A 79 5.48 -0.41 -12.80
N VAL A 80 6.38 -0.43 -11.83
CA VAL A 80 7.45 0.57 -11.64
C VAL A 80 8.85 -0.03 -11.81
N GLY A 81 8.95 -1.22 -12.41
CA GLY A 81 10.22 -1.86 -12.77
C GLY A 81 10.87 -2.75 -11.70
N VAL A 82 10.18 -3.02 -10.58
CA VAL A 82 10.69 -3.86 -9.50
C VAL A 82 9.95 -5.20 -9.47
N ASP A 83 10.70 -6.31 -9.49
CA ASP A 83 10.14 -7.66 -9.39
C ASP A 83 9.84 -8.02 -7.92
N LEU A 84 8.86 -7.32 -7.34
CA LEU A 84 8.42 -7.48 -5.96
C LEU A 84 6.90 -7.65 -5.90
N ASP A 85 6.47 -8.81 -5.40
CA ASP A 85 5.07 -9.11 -5.12
C ASP A 85 4.78 -8.85 -3.63
N VAL A 86 3.62 -8.27 -3.34
CA VAL A 86 3.20 -7.88 -1.99
C VAL A 86 1.79 -8.36 -1.69
N THR A 87 1.49 -8.54 -0.41
CA THR A 87 0.16 -8.95 0.07
C THR A 87 -0.30 -8.01 1.18
N LEU A 88 -1.53 -7.53 1.07
CA LEU A 88 -2.14 -6.65 2.06
C LEU A 88 -2.57 -7.44 3.31
N GLY A 89 -1.95 -7.17 4.45
CA GLY A 89 -2.30 -7.83 5.71
C GLY A 89 -1.96 -9.32 5.73
N PRO A 90 -2.37 -10.04 6.78
CA PRO A 90 -2.14 -11.48 6.88
C PRO A 90 -2.93 -12.21 5.79
N VAL A 91 -2.33 -13.27 5.23
CA VAL A 91 -3.06 -14.23 4.38
C VAL A 91 -4.00 -15.01 5.29
N PRO A 92 -5.32 -15.07 5.01
CA PRO A 92 -6.21 -15.98 5.71
C PRO A 92 -5.71 -17.42 5.55
N GLU A 93 -5.56 -18.17 6.65
CA GLU A 93 -5.01 -19.55 6.62
C GLU A 93 -5.79 -20.51 5.69
N GLU A 94 -7.04 -20.19 5.34
CA GLU A 94 -7.89 -21.00 4.47
C GLU A 94 -7.46 -21.06 2.99
N ALA A 95 -6.46 -20.27 2.56
CA ALA A 95 -6.02 -20.25 1.16
C ALA A 95 -4.97 -21.33 0.80
N PHE A 96 -4.40 -22.06 1.75
CA PHE A 96 -3.44 -23.14 1.45
C PHE A 96 -4.13 -24.50 1.49
N THR A 97 -4.61 -24.95 0.33
CA THR A 97 -4.84 -26.38 0.08
C THR A 97 -3.68 -26.90 -0.78
N PRO A 98 -2.69 -27.63 -0.21
CA PRO A 98 -1.72 -28.33 -1.04
C PRO A 98 -2.43 -29.49 -1.74
N GLY A 99 -2.43 -29.45 -3.08
CA GLY A 99 -2.79 -30.57 -3.94
C GLY A 99 -1.59 -31.45 -4.25
#